data_AF-A0A916YSR2-F1
#
_entry.id   AF-A0A916YSR2-F1
#
_cell.length_a   1.000
_cell.length_b   1.000
_cell.length_c   1.000
_cell.angle_alpha   90.00
_cell.angle_beta   90.00
_cell.angle_gamma   90.00
#
_symmetry.space_group_name_H-M   'P 1'
#
loop_
_entity.id
_entity.type
_entity.pdbx_description
1 polymer ?
#
loop_
_entity_poly.entity_id
_entity_poly.type
_entity_poly.pdbx_seq_one_letter_code
_entity_poly.pdbx_strand_id
1 'polypeptide(L)'
;MSIKPFGVEIINGPQHWAIIQQQQGKGTIQLTGISSVMEGDVPVSAQVYARLVMEDGTGDVVSWTRCLMGDRGAWKLLLTDIPAGGLYRLETCLRLEERQPMELATRGDMIHHIGVGDIWVIAGQSNAAGYGRGAVSDPPMLGVHLLRHNGKWDLATHPFNESTQTRQSLNGEPVNPGHSPYLAFAKQVREETGIPIGLLQTALGGSPLSRWNPDEEGDLYRNMMNVIESAGGSVRGMLWYQGCSDCDEGNAASYLDRFCRMAEYWRSELCNKKLPILTVQLNRNAGYAEGEEGNHGWGKVRDAQRMAAMKLDQVYVVPSLDSPLSDIIHNSPAGNLLLGGRLAKMAVAGVYGKAVPPRAPNIIKAEVGRSLREGKLTVLLEFGDVAGELFAVGPGERIFSIHDEAGVEGVAQWRILDKNKVELALPRTLQGAACVHGYYEANPSAFPILDTGTYMPMLAFYGVAIQQEDKGE
;
A
#
# COMPACT_ATOMS: atom_id res chain seq x y z
N MET A 1 -41.87 -25.97 -7.53
CA MET A 1 -42.61 -24.69 -7.68
C MET A 1 -41.62 -23.58 -7.40
N SER A 2 -41.34 -22.72 -8.38
CA SER A 2 -40.55 -21.50 -8.14
C SER A 2 -41.45 -20.52 -7.39
N ILE A 3 -41.12 -20.21 -6.13
CA ILE A 3 -41.82 -19.17 -5.38
C ILE A 3 -41.51 -17.85 -6.08
N LYS A 4 -42.54 -17.15 -6.58
CA LYS A 4 -42.34 -15.81 -7.14
C LYS A 4 -41.78 -14.90 -6.02
N PRO A 5 -40.70 -14.16 -6.27
CA PRO A 5 -40.20 -13.21 -5.29
C PRO A 5 -41.26 -12.15 -4.99
N PHE A 6 -41.51 -11.89 -3.70
CA PHE A 6 -42.43 -10.86 -3.18
C PHE A 6 -41.68 -9.95 -2.20
N GLY A 7 -42.06 -8.69 -2.05
CA GLY A 7 -41.36 -7.69 -1.22
C GLY A 7 -40.39 -6.83 -2.01
N VAL A 8 -39.29 -6.40 -1.40
CA VAL A 8 -38.28 -5.53 -2.04
C VAL A 8 -37.04 -6.34 -2.42
N GLU A 9 -36.62 -6.24 -3.68
CA GLU A 9 -35.37 -6.78 -4.19
C GLU A 9 -34.41 -5.64 -4.57
N ILE A 10 -33.15 -5.72 -4.14
CA ILE A 10 -32.09 -4.77 -4.52
C ILE A 10 -31.40 -5.28 -5.78
N ILE A 11 -31.45 -4.51 -6.84
CA ILE A 11 -30.80 -4.84 -8.12
C ILE A 11 -29.41 -4.22 -8.23
N ASN A 12 -29.26 -2.96 -7.77
CA ASN A 12 -27.95 -2.31 -7.68
C ASN A 12 -27.79 -1.70 -6.30
N GLY A 13 -26.64 -1.94 -5.69
CA GLY A 13 -26.26 -1.49 -4.35
C GLY A 13 -24.89 -2.04 -3.96
N PRO A 14 -24.39 -1.72 -2.74
CA PRO A 14 -23.15 -2.30 -2.24
C PRO A 14 -23.29 -3.82 -2.05
N GLN A 15 -22.18 -4.53 -2.08
CA GLN A 15 -22.16 -5.94 -1.69
C GLN A 15 -22.12 -6.09 -0.16
N HIS A 16 -22.44 -7.28 0.35
CA HIS A 16 -22.05 -7.63 1.72
C HIS A 16 -20.54 -7.40 1.89
N TRP A 17 -20.13 -6.97 3.08
CA TRP A 17 -18.71 -6.66 3.39
C TRP A 17 -18.10 -5.51 2.57
N ALA A 18 -18.85 -4.80 1.73
CA ALA A 18 -18.28 -3.71 0.95
C ALA A 18 -17.80 -2.57 1.85
N ILE A 19 -16.62 -2.03 1.51
CA ILE A 19 -16.17 -0.74 2.04
C ILE A 19 -16.46 0.32 0.98
N ILE A 20 -17.14 1.37 1.39
CA ILE A 20 -17.42 2.55 0.55
C ILE A 20 -16.39 3.61 0.89
N GLN A 21 -15.67 4.11 -0.12
CA GLN A 21 -14.68 5.15 0.07
C GLN A 21 -15.34 6.42 0.62
N GLN A 22 -14.92 6.82 1.81
CA GLN A 22 -15.36 8.06 2.45
C GLN A 22 -14.65 9.28 1.86
N GLN A 23 -15.36 10.40 1.83
CA GLN A 23 -14.81 11.73 1.58
C GLN A 23 -15.18 12.62 2.77
N GLN A 24 -14.17 13.20 3.42
CA GLN A 24 -14.34 14.09 4.58
C GLN A 24 -15.18 13.46 5.72
N GLY A 25 -14.97 12.18 5.98
CA GLY A 25 -15.66 11.42 7.04
C GLY A 25 -17.07 10.98 6.68
N LYS A 26 -17.45 11.03 5.39
CA LYS A 26 -18.80 10.68 4.94
C LYS A 26 -18.78 9.81 3.68
N GLY A 27 -19.77 8.94 3.53
CA GLY A 27 -19.99 8.08 2.37
C GLY A 27 -21.34 8.32 1.73
N THR A 28 -21.51 7.74 0.54
CA THR A 28 -22.78 7.79 -0.21
C THR A 28 -23.11 6.40 -0.73
N ILE A 29 -24.38 5.99 -0.58
CA ILE A 29 -24.90 4.72 -1.08
C ILE A 29 -26.03 5.01 -2.05
N GLN A 30 -25.90 4.48 -3.27
CA GLN A 30 -26.98 4.46 -4.25
C GLN A 30 -27.61 3.08 -4.30
N LEU A 31 -28.93 3.04 -4.33
CA LEU A 31 -29.73 1.83 -4.40
C LEU A 31 -30.74 1.93 -5.53
N THR A 32 -30.93 0.83 -6.24
CA THR A 32 -32.07 0.64 -7.14
C THR A 32 -32.57 -0.77 -7.00
N GLY A 33 -33.85 -0.96 -7.26
CA GLY A 33 -34.42 -2.29 -7.21
C GLY A 33 -35.82 -2.38 -7.77
N ILE A 34 -36.45 -3.52 -7.48
CA ILE A 34 -37.83 -3.81 -7.86
C ILE A 34 -38.60 -4.22 -6.60
N SER A 35 -39.83 -3.79 -6.48
CA SER A 35 -40.77 -4.27 -5.46
C SER A 35 -41.90 -5.04 -6.11
N SER A 36 -42.28 -6.15 -5.51
CA SER A 36 -43.42 -6.97 -5.90
C SER A 36 -44.33 -7.21 -4.70
N VAL A 37 -45.63 -7.32 -4.97
CA VAL A 37 -46.63 -7.63 -3.94
C VAL A 37 -46.96 -9.12 -4.02
N MET A 38 -47.31 -9.73 -2.89
CA MET A 38 -47.63 -11.15 -2.86
C MET A 38 -48.89 -11.45 -3.68
N GLU A 39 -48.94 -12.62 -4.31
CA GLU A 39 -50.08 -13.00 -5.15
C GLU A 39 -51.35 -13.12 -4.30
N GLY A 40 -52.37 -12.32 -4.61
CA GLY A 40 -53.63 -12.25 -3.87
C GLY A 40 -53.78 -11.02 -2.97
N ASP A 41 -52.70 -10.29 -2.68
CA ASP A 41 -52.77 -9.03 -1.96
C ASP A 41 -53.27 -7.90 -2.87
N VAL A 42 -54.20 -7.10 -2.35
CA VAL A 42 -54.70 -5.87 -3.01
C VAL A 42 -54.22 -4.67 -2.20
N PRO A 43 -53.04 -4.10 -2.55
CA PRO A 43 -52.43 -3.06 -1.74
C PRO A 43 -53.21 -1.75 -1.85
N VAL A 44 -53.40 -1.06 -0.73
CA VAL A 44 -53.94 0.32 -0.71
C VAL A 44 -52.90 1.30 -1.26
N SER A 45 -51.62 1.03 -0.98
CA SER A 45 -50.46 1.76 -1.48
C SER A 45 -49.28 0.79 -1.62
N ALA A 46 -48.25 1.11 -2.40
CA ALA A 46 -47.03 0.33 -2.43
C ALA A 46 -45.84 1.28 -2.34
N GLN A 47 -45.17 1.31 -1.20
CA GLN A 47 -44.08 2.24 -0.96
C GLN A 47 -42.88 1.53 -0.34
N VAL A 48 -41.74 1.60 -1.03
CA VAL A 48 -40.47 1.07 -0.53
C VAL A 48 -39.85 2.07 0.44
N TYR A 49 -39.30 1.54 1.53
CA TYR A 49 -38.46 2.26 2.47
C TYR A 49 -37.12 1.54 2.61
N ALA A 50 -36.06 2.30 2.90
CA ALA A 50 -34.79 1.75 3.32
C ALA A 50 -34.28 2.49 4.55
N ARG A 51 -33.48 1.81 5.36
CA ARG A 51 -32.77 2.40 6.49
C ARG A 51 -31.35 1.85 6.56
N LEU A 52 -30.51 2.52 7.33
CA LEU A 52 -29.16 2.05 7.66
C LEU A 52 -29.03 2.01 9.16
N VAL A 53 -28.58 0.89 9.71
CA VAL A 53 -28.43 0.68 11.16
C VAL A 53 -27.04 0.17 11.48
N MET A 54 -26.62 0.31 12.75
CA MET A 54 -25.42 -0.35 13.24
C MET A 54 -25.63 -1.87 13.26
N GLU A 55 -24.65 -2.64 12.79
CA GLU A 55 -24.77 -4.10 12.72
C GLU A 55 -24.90 -4.72 14.13
N ASP A 56 -24.28 -4.11 15.13
CA ASP A 56 -24.33 -4.51 16.54
C ASP A 56 -25.66 -4.16 17.25
N GLY A 57 -26.59 -3.51 16.55
CA GLY A 57 -27.91 -3.13 17.06
C GLY A 57 -27.91 -1.89 17.97
N THR A 58 -26.80 -1.16 18.08
CA THR A 58 -26.69 0.00 18.98
C THR A 58 -27.52 1.22 18.53
N GLY A 59 -27.99 1.27 17.29
CA GLY A 59 -28.93 2.30 16.85
C GLY A 59 -29.11 2.42 15.34
N ASP A 60 -30.07 3.27 14.97
CA ASP A 60 -30.29 3.72 13.60
C ASP A 60 -29.23 4.77 13.22
N VAL A 61 -28.64 4.62 12.02
CA VAL A 61 -27.72 5.59 11.41
C VAL A 61 -28.49 6.50 10.45
N VAL A 62 -29.37 5.89 9.66
CA VAL A 62 -30.35 6.56 8.82
C VAL A 62 -31.69 5.90 9.10
N SER A 63 -32.67 6.65 9.62
CA SER A 63 -34.01 6.13 9.85
C SER A 63 -34.72 5.75 8.55
N TRP A 64 -35.83 5.00 8.65
CA TRP A 64 -36.66 4.61 7.51
C TRP A 64 -36.95 5.79 6.57
N THR A 65 -36.34 5.75 5.40
CA THR A 65 -36.39 6.78 4.39
C THR A 65 -37.18 6.28 3.20
N ARG A 66 -38.11 7.10 2.72
CA ARG A 66 -38.98 6.78 1.59
C ARG A 66 -38.17 6.74 0.29
N CYS A 67 -38.21 5.62 -0.43
CA CYS A 67 -37.60 5.50 -1.75
C CYS A 67 -38.46 6.18 -2.84
N LEU A 68 -37.81 6.66 -3.90
CA LEU A 68 -38.53 7.16 -5.07
C LEU A 68 -39.02 5.98 -5.91
N MET A 69 -40.34 5.84 -6.00
CA MET A 69 -41.00 4.82 -6.81
C MET A 69 -41.04 5.24 -8.29
N GLY A 70 -40.95 4.25 -9.17
CA GLY A 70 -41.16 4.36 -10.61
C GLY A 70 -42.13 3.29 -11.11
N ASP A 71 -42.18 3.12 -12.43
CA ASP A 71 -43.11 2.20 -13.07
C ASP A 71 -42.81 0.73 -12.72
N ARG A 72 -43.87 -0.09 -12.70
CA ARG A 72 -43.79 -1.55 -12.51
C ARG A 72 -43.00 -1.95 -11.24
N GLY A 73 -43.13 -1.17 -10.18
CA GLY A 73 -42.48 -1.44 -8.90
C GLY A 73 -40.98 -1.12 -8.87
N ALA A 74 -40.42 -0.50 -9.90
CA ALA A 74 -39.06 0.01 -9.85
C ALA A 74 -38.93 1.05 -8.74
N TRP A 75 -37.78 1.07 -8.06
CA TRP A 75 -37.52 2.07 -7.03
C TRP A 75 -36.04 2.46 -7.02
N LYS A 76 -35.75 3.65 -6.52
CA LYS A 76 -34.38 4.14 -6.30
C LYS A 76 -34.27 4.98 -5.04
N LEU A 77 -33.07 4.97 -4.46
CA LEU A 77 -32.72 5.79 -3.30
C LEU A 77 -31.25 6.22 -3.39
N LEU A 78 -30.97 7.43 -2.96
CA LEU A 78 -29.62 7.92 -2.72
C LEU A 78 -29.52 8.32 -1.25
N LEU A 79 -28.67 7.62 -0.51
CA LEU A 79 -28.32 7.94 0.88
C LEU A 79 -27.00 8.70 0.86
N THR A 80 -27.00 9.96 1.25
CA THR A 80 -25.80 10.80 1.37
C THR A 80 -25.42 10.99 2.83
N ASP A 81 -24.23 11.54 3.06
CA ASP A 81 -23.77 11.95 4.39
C ASP A 81 -23.71 10.83 5.44
N ILE A 82 -23.56 9.58 5.01
CA ILE A 82 -23.42 8.44 5.91
C ILE A 82 -22.09 8.59 6.64
N PRO A 83 -22.04 8.63 7.98
CA PRO A 83 -20.79 8.82 8.71
C PRO A 83 -19.79 7.69 8.42
N ALA A 84 -18.51 8.03 8.34
CA ALA A 84 -17.44 7.04 8.33
C ALA A 84 -17.48 6.21 9.61
N GLY A 85 -17.32 4.91 9.46
CA GLY A 85 -17.55 3.92 10.51
C GLY A 85 -18.38 2.74 10.02
N GLY A 86 -19.05 2.11 10.96
CA GLY A 86 -19.70 0.83 10.81
C GLY A 86 -19.04 -0.24 11.69
N LEU A 87 -19.39 -1.51 11.52
CA LEU A 87 -20.14 -2.04 10.38
C LEU A 87 -21.62 -1.69 10.43
N TYR A 88 -22.19 -1.39 9.26
CA TYR A 88 -23.58 -1.04 9.05
C TYR A 88 -24.35 -2.17 8.35
N ARG A 89 -25.64 -2.27 8.66
CA ARG A 89 -26.62 -3.06 7.92
C ARG A 89 -27.59 -2.15 7.20
N LEU A 90 -27.75 -2.36 5.90
CA LEU A 90 -28.81 -1.77 5.11
C LEU A 90 -30.04 -2.68 5.17
N GLU A 91 -31.20 -2.11 5.44
CA GLU A 91 -32.47 -2.83 5.48
C GLU A 91 -33.48 -2.16 4.55
N THR A 92 -34.25 -2.97 3.81
CA THR A 92 -35.36 -2.49 2.97
C THR A 92 -36.66 -3.18 3.34
N CYS A 93 -37.77 -2.53 3.08
CA CYS A 93 -39.10 -3.12 3.24
C CYS A 93 -40.13 -2.42 2.35
N LEU A 94 -41.25 -3.10 2.12
CA LEU A 94 -42.37 -2.60 1.33
C LEU A 94 -43.58 -2.40 2.23
N ARG A 95 -44.06 -1.16 2.33
CA ARG A 95 -45.26 -0.81 3.08
C ARG A 95 -46.48 -0.80 2.16
N LEU A 96 -47.52 -1.56 2.52
CA LEU A 96 -48.70 -1.75 1.68
C LEU A 96 -49.92 -0.89 2.10
N GLU A 97 -49.87 -0.31 3.31
CA GLU A 97 -50.91 0.57 3.85
C GLU A 97 -50.30 1.81 4.50
N GLU A 98 -51.00 2.95 4.48
CA GLU A 98 -50.44 4.23 4.94
C GLU A 98 -50.03 4.23 6.42
N ARG A 99 -50.77 3.50 7.27
CA ARG A 99 -50.58 3.45 8.74
C ARG A 99 -49.99 2.13 9.26
N GLN A 100 -49.49 1.27 8.36
CA GLN A 100 -48.86 0.01 8.76
C GLN A 100 -47.56 0.30 9.54
N PRO A 101 -47.38 -0.28 10.74
CA PRO A 101 -46.10 -0.21 11.44
C PRO A 101 -44.98 -0.83 10.59
N MET A 102 -43.80 -0.18 10.56
CA MET A 102 -42.68 -0.63 9.73
C MET A 102 -42.20 -2.05 10.08
N GLU A 103 -42.33 -2.46 11.34
CA GLU A 103 -41.98 -3.80 11.83
C GLU A 103 -42.88 -4.90 11.24
N LEU A 104 -44.05 -4.53 10.75
CA LEU A 104 -45.01 -5.42 10.10
C LEU A 104 -45.05 -5.23 8.57
N ALA A 105 -44.17 -4.39 8.02
CA ALA A 105 -44.06 -4.17 6.58
C ALA A 105 -43.56 -5.44 5.87
N THR A 106 -43.92 -5.59 4.60
CA THR A 106 -43.46 -6.72 3.79
C THR A 106 -41.94 -6.68 3.66
N ARG A 107 -41.32 -7.87 3.75
CA ARG A 107 -39.85 -8.04 3.74
C ARG A 107 -39.18 -7.36 2.54
N GLY A 108 -37.94 -6.95 2.74
CA GLY A 108 -37.03 -6.56 1.68
C GLY A 108 -35.65 -7.15 1.88
N ASP A 109 -34.80 -7.07 0.86
CA ASP A 109 -33.42 -7.49 0.95
C ASP A 109 -32.66 -6.65 1.98
N MET A 110 -31.65 -7.28 2.60
CA MET A 110 -30.72 -6.67 3.54
C MET A 110 -29.29 -6.86 3.04
N ILE A 111 -28.45 -5.86 3.26
CA ILE A 111 -27.01 -5.94 2.98
C ILE A 111 -26.26 -5.72 4.29
N HIS A 112 -25.42 -6.68 4.64
CA HIS A 112 -24.71 -6.75 5.93
C HIS A 112 -23.26 -6.32 5.81
N HIS A 113 -22.71 -5.88 6.95
CA HIS A 113 -21.29 -5.66 7.14
C HIS A 113 -20.68 -4.58 6.24
N ILE A 114 -21.47 -3.55 5.89
CA ILE A 114 -21.00 -2.43 5.09
C ILE A 114 -20.13 -1.52 5.97
N GLY A 115 -18.98 -1.10 5.47
CA GLY A 115 -18.20 -0.03 6.09
C GLY A 115 -18.20 1.22 5.24
N VAL A 116 -18.25 2.39 5.86
CA VAL A 116 -17.87 3.65 5.20
C VAL A 116 -16.48 4.01 5.70
N GLY A 117 -15.48 3.92 4.83
CA GLY A 117 -14.10 3.95 5.26
C GLY A 117 -13.12 4.20 4.13
N ASP A 118 -11.89 3.74 4.28
CA ASP A 118 -10.80 4.05 3.35
C ASP A 118 -10.37 2.82 2.55
N ILE A 119 -10.40 2.94 1.23
CA ILE A 119 -10.02 1.90 0.28
C ILE A 119 -8.57 2.13 -0.15
N TRP A 120 -7.74 1.10 -0.04
CA TRP A 120 -6.34 1.09 -0.47
C TRP A 120 -6.12 0.07 -1.57
N VAL A 121 -5.38 0.45 -2.60
CA VAL A 121 -5.06 -0.43 -3.72
C VAL A 121 -3.70 -1.05 -3.49
N ILE A 122 -3.61 -2.38 -3.61
CA ILE A 122 -2.36 -3.12 -3.57
C ILE A 122 -1.90 -3.37 -5.00
N ALA A 123 -0.74 -2.84 -5.36
CA ALA A 123 -0.13 -2.96 -6.68
C ALA A 123 1.35 -3.31 -6.57
N GLY A 124 1.90 -3.89 -7.64
CA GLY A 124 3.28 -4.31 -7.73
C GLY A 124 3.42 -5.81 -8.00
N GLN A 125 4.45 -6.44 -7.43
CA GLN A 125 4.83 -7.82 -7.78
C GLN A 125 4.62 -8.84 -6.64
N SER A 126 5.35 -9.95 -6.67
CA SER A 126 5.20 -11.10 -5.76
C SER A 126 5.22 -10.74 -4.26
N ASN A 127 6.09 -9.82 -3.83
CA ASN A 127 6.10 -9.35 -2.43
C ASN A 127 4.83 -8.56 -2.06
N ALA A 128 4.18 -7.88 -3.01
CA ALA A 128 2.88 -7.23 -2.81
C ALA A 128 1.72 -8.24 -2.88
N ALA A 129 1.74 -9.15 -3.86
CA ALA A 129 0.78 -10.23 -4.01
C ALA A 129 0.69 -11.12 -2.75
N GLY A 130 1.83 -11.29 -2.07
CA GLY A 130 1.95 -12.05 -0.83
C GLY A 130 2.55 -13.42 -1.10
N TYR A 131 3.86 -13.49 -1.28
CA TYR A 131 4.60 -14.74 -1.48
C TYR A 131 5.24 -15.30 -0.20
N GLY A 132 4.98 -14.68 0.96
CA GLY A 132 5.63 -15.07 2.20
C GLY A 132 5.24 -16.48 2.64
N ARG A 133 6.24 -17.36 2.81
CA ARG A 133 6.05 -18.76 3.18
C ARG A 133 6.41 -19.03 4.64
N GLY A 134 5.61 -19.87 5.29
CA GLY A 134 5.77 -20.24 6.69
C GLY A 134 4.56 -19.87 7.54
N ALA A 135 4.62 -20.17 8.83
CA ALA A 135 3.53 -19.91 9.77
C ALA A 135 3.82 -18.65 10.61
N VAL A 136 2.82 -17.80 10.77
CA VAL A 136 2.79 -16.71 11.75
C VAL A 136 1.32 -16.43 12.12
N SER A 137 1.07 -15.94 13.33
CA SER A 137 -0.28 -15.53 13.72
C SER A 137 -0.60 -14.15 13.14
N ASP A 138 -1.55 -14.12 12.21
CA ASP A 138 -2.08 -12.87 11.63
C ASP A 138 -3.59 -13.01 11.36
N PRO A 139 -4.43 -13.03 12.41
CA PRO A 139 -5.86 -13.32 12.27
C PRO A 139 -6.62 -12.17 11.58
N PRO A 140 -7.78 -12.46 10.96
CA PRO A 140 -8.66 -11.43 10.40
C PRO A 140 -9.24 -10.50 11.48
N MET A 141 -9.74 -9.34 11.03
CA MET A 141 -10.32 -8.31 11.88
C MET A 141 -11.56 -7.71 11.22
N LEU A 142 -12.70 -7.66 11.92
CA LEU A 142 -13.91 -6.98 11.43
C LEU A 142 -13.58 -5.54 11.06
N GLY A 143 -14.15 -5.02 9.97
CA GLY A 143 -13.82 -3.68 9.47
C GLY A 143 -12.50 -3.63 8.69
N VAL A 144 -11.83 -4.75 8.44
CA VAL A 144 -10.76 -4.89 7.44
C VAL A 144 -11.21 -5.89 6.40
N HIS A 145 -11.58 -5.40 5.22
CA HIS A 145 -12.20 -6.20 4.17
C HIS A 145 -11.36 -6.18 2.89
N LEU A 146 -11.48 -7.23 2.09
CA LEU A 146 -10.74 -7.44 0.85
C LEU A 146 -11.74 -7.68 -0.29
N LEU A 147 -11.58 -6.94 -1.38
CA LEU A 147 -12.20 -7.31 -2.65
C LEU A 147 -11.38 -8.46 -3.26
N ARG A 148 -11.94 -9.68 -3.21
CA ARG A 148 -11.30 -10.88 -3.74
C ARG A 148 -11.29 -10.85 -5.27
N HIS A 149 -10.42 -11.66 -5.88
CA HIS A 149 -10.30 -11.74 -7.34
C HIS A 149 -11.57 -12.26 -8.05
N ASN A 150 -12.45 -12.95 -7.32
CA ASN A 150 -13.78 -13.34 -7.83
C ASN A 150 -14.79 -12.16 -7.86
N GLY A 151 -14.35 -10.94 -7.52
CA GLY A 151 -15.14 -9.71 -7.49
C GLY A 151 -16.12 -9.61 -6.33
N LYS A 152 -15.94 -10.42 -5.28
CA LYS A 152 -16.74 -10.37 -4.05
C LYS A 152 -15.95 -9.75 -2.91
N TRP A 153 -16.59 -8.84 -2.18
CA TRP A 153 -16.08 -8.35 -0.92
C TRP A 153 -16.20 -9.43 0.17
N ASP A 154 -15.17 -9.52 1.01
CA ASP A 154 -15.11 -10.47 2.10
C ASP A 154 -14.26 -9.93 3.25
N LEU A 155 -14.33 -10.57 4.41
CA LEU A 155 -13.38 -10.35 5.50
C LEU A 155 -11.96 -10.63 5.01
N ALA A 156 -11.03 -9.72 5.25
CA ALA A 156 -9.67 -9.87 4.77
C ALA A 156 -8.95 -11.00 5.53
N THR A 157 -8.52 -12.03 4.79
CA THR A 157 -7.69 -13.14 5.28
C THR A 157 -6.65 -13.51 4.25
N HIS A 158 -5.51 -14.02 4.71
CA HIS A 158 -4.51 -14.63 3.82
C HIS A 158 -5.05 -15.93 3.17
N PRO A 159 -4.60 -16.26 1.96
CA PRO A 159 -3.79 -15.42 1.08
C PRO A 159 -4.62 -14.34 0.35
N PHE A 160 -4.01 -13.20 0.06
CA PHE A 160 -4.72 -12.07 -0.57
C PHE A 160 -4.92 -12.26 -2.07
N ASN A 161 -3.93 -12.82 -2.78
CA ASN A 161 -3.94 -13.00 -4.24
C ASN A 161 -4.51 -14.36 -4.68
N GLU A 162 -5.42 -14.95 -3.89
CA GLU A 162 -6.04 -16.24 -4.19
C GLU A 162 -6.82 -16.19 -5.51
N SER A 163 -6.52 -17.12 -6.42
CA SER A 163 -6.99 -17.06 -7.81
C SER A 163 -8.21 -17.95 -8.11
N THR A 164 -8.79 -18.56 -7.08
CA THR A 164 -10.03 -19.32 -7.20
C THR A 164 -11.19 -18.45 -7.70
N GLN A 165 -11.80 -18.86 -8.82
CA GLN A 165 -12.93 -18.15 -9.47
C GLN A 165 -12.62 -16.70 -9.87
N THR A 166 -11.35 -16.40 -10.14
CA THR A 166 -10.91 -15.08 -10.60
C THR A 166 -11.74 -14.58 -11.78
N ARG A 167 -12.27 -13.36 -11.67
CA ARG A 167 -12.97 -12.66 -12.76
C ARG A 167 -12.03 -12.04 -13.79
N GLN A 168 -10.82 -11.68 -13.37
CA GLN A 168 -9.80 -11.05 -14.21
C GLN A 168 -8.55 -11.92 -14.28
N SER A 169 -8.38 -12.71 -15.34
CA SER A 169 -7.25 -13.65 -15.44
C SER A 169 -5.88 -12.97 -15.48
N LEU A 170 -5.82 -11.67 -15.79
CA LEU A 170 -4.57 -10.96 -16.04
C LEU A 170 -3.64 -10.92 -14.82
N ASN A 171 -4.19 -10.75 -13.62
CA ASN A 171 -3.44 -10.72 -12.36
C ASN A 171 -3.68 -11.97 -11.49
N GLY A 172 -4.14 -13.08 -12.10
CA GLY A 172 -4.25 -14.36 -11.41
C GLY A 172 -2.89 -15.02 -11.23
N GLU A 173 -2.56 -15.40 -9.99
CA GLU A 173 -1.30 -16.08 -9.69
C GLU A 173 -1.31 -17.52 -10.21
N PRO A 174 -0.24 -17.97 -10.89
CA PRO A 174 -0.11 -19.36 -11.33
C PRO A 174 0.28 -20.32 -10.20
N VAL A 175 0.55 -19.79 -9.00
CA VAL A 175 0.97 -20.54 -7.81
C VAL A 175 0.16 -20.11 -6.61
N ASN A 176 0.03 -21.00 -5.61
CA ASN A 176 -0.65 -20.66 -4.36
C ASN A 176 0.09 -19.51 -3.66
N PRO A 177 -0.58 -18.36 -3.43
CA PRO A 177 0.00 -17.27 -2.69
C PRO A 177 0.07 -17.62 -1.19
N GLY A 178 0.87 -16.85 -0.47
CA GLY A 178 1.09 -16.95 0.97
C GLY A 178 0.73 -15.67 1.69
N HIS A 179 1.54 -15.35 2.71
CA HIS A 179 1.33 -14.20 3.57
C HIS A 179 1.64 -12.88 2.85
N SER A 180 0.85 -11.84 3.11
CA SER A 180 0.99 -10.47 2.59
C SER A 180 1.24 -9.47 3.72
N PRO A 181 1.98 -8.35 3.52
CA PRO A 181 2.13 -7.31 4.54
C PRO A 181 0.84 -6.52 4.79
N TYR A 182 -0.12 -6.57 3.87
CA TYR A 182 -1.21 -5.60 3.84
C TYR A 182 -2.37 -5.89 4.80
N LEU A 183 -2.47 -7.12 5.35
CA LEU A 183 -3.40 -7.39 6.44
C LEU A 183 -2.97 -6.67 7.72
N ALA A 184 -1.70 -6.82 8.12
CA ALA A 184 -1.14 -6.11 9.26
C ALA A 184 -1.21 -4.58 9.09
N PHE A 185 -0.91 -4.08 7.89
CA PHE A 185 -1.10 -2.67 7.54
C PHE A 185 -2.52 -2.18 7.85
N ALA A 186 -3.52 -2.85 7.28
CA ALA A 186 -4.90 -2.40 7.36
C ALA A 186 -5.47 -2.53 8.78
N LYS A 187 -5.09 -3.58 9.51
CA LYS A 187 -5.46 -3.75 10.92
C LYS A 187 -4.94 -2.61 11.78
N GLN A 188 -3.66 -2.28 11.65
CA GLN A 188 -3.07 -1.21 12.45
C GLN A 188 -3.63 0.17 12.06
N VAL A 189 -3.87 0.45 10.78
CA VAL A 189 -4.54 1.69 10.37
C VAL A 189 -5.97 1.76 10.94
N ARG A 190 -6.72 0.67 10.89
CA ARG A 190 -8.07 0.60 11.49
C ARG A 190 -8.03 0.84 12.99
N GLU A 191 -7.15 0.16 13.72
CA GLU A 191 -7.03 0.31 15.18
C GLU A 191 -6.68 1.74 15.57
N GLU A 192 -5.76 2.36 14.84
CA GLU A 192 -5.35 3.73 15.12
C GLU A 192 -6.45 4.72 14.76
N THR A 193 -7.14 4.57 13.63
CA THR A 193 -8.07 5.60 13.11
C THR A 193 -9.53 5.37 13.51
N GLY A 194 -9.92 4.14 13.84
CA GLY A 194 -11.31 3.71 13.98
C GLY A 194 -12.06 3.56 12.65
N ILE A 195 -11.40 3.82 11.52
CA ILE A 195 -12.03 3.81 10.19
C ILE A 195 -11.93 2.40 9.58
N PRO A 196 -13.02 1.84 9.01
CA PRO A 196 -12.95 0.60 8.26
C PRO A 196 -12.01 0.70 7.06
N ILE A 197 -11.27 -0.36 6.76
CA ILE A 197 -10.29 -0.40 5.68
C ILE A 197 -10.69 -1.43 4.64
N GLY A 198 -10.80 -0.99 3.38
CA GLY A 198 -11.00 -1.84 2.22
C GLY A 198 -9.70 -2.02 1.46
N LEU A 199 -9.43 -3.24 0.98
CA LEU A 199 -8.22 -3.55 0.22
C LEU A 199 -8.61 -4.07 -1.16
N LEU A 200 -7.99 -3.52 -2.20
CA LEU A 200 -8.14 -3.98 -3.57
C LEU A 200 -6.83 -4.66 -3.99
N GLN A 201 -6.81 -5.99 -4.07
CA GLN A 201 -5.62 -6.72 -4.52
C GLN A 201 -5.55 -6.69 -6.06
N THR A 202 -4.46 -6.14 -6.59
CA THR A 202 -4.24 -6.06 -8.05
C THR A 202 -2.85 -6.55 -8.47
N ALA A 203 -1.94 -6.79 -7.52
CA ALA A 203 -0.56 -7.16 -7.77
C ALA A 203 -0.42 -8.49 -8.54
N LEU A 204 0.71 -8.66 -9.23
CA LEU A 204 1.04 -9.88 -9.97
C LEU A 204 2.52 -10.24 -9.85
N GLY A 205 2.81 -11.46 -9.40
CA GLY A 205 4.15 -12.03 -9.36
C GLY A 205 4.99 -11.82 -10.64
N GLY A 206 6.24 -11.40 -10.47
CA GLY A 206 7.19 -11.22 -11.57
C GLY A 206 6.94 -10.02 -12.50
N SER A 207 5.87 -9.24 -12.29
CA SER A 207 5.56 -8.12 -13.18
C SER A 207 6.62 -6.99 -13.14
N PRO A 208 7.16 -6.56 -14.29
CA PRO A 208 8.00 -5.37 -14.40
C PRO A 208 7.15 -4.09 -14.35
N LEU A 209 7.79 -2.94 -14.12
CA LEU A 209 7.15 -1.63 -14.08
C LEU A 209 6.43 -1.28 -15.41
N SER A 210 6.91 -1.78 -16.55
CA SER A 210 6.31 -1.56 -17.88
C SER A 210 4.83 -1.96 -17.96
N ARG A 211 4.42 -3.01 -17.24
CA ARG A 211 3.02 -3.47 -17.18
C ARG A 211 2.12 -2.56 -16.35
N TRP A 212 2.71 -1.74 -15.49
CA TRP A 212 2.02 -0.79 -14.62
C TRP A 212 2.08 0.64 -15.14
N ASN A 213 2.76 0.89 -16.26
CA ASN A 213 2.87 2.21 -16.87
C ASN A 213 2.06 2.27 -18.18
N PRO A 214 1.07 3.18 -18.32
CA PRO A 214 0.25 3.27 -19.54
C PRO A 214 1.03 3.73 -20.78
N ASP A 215 2.22 4.33 -20.62
CA ASP A 215 3.10 4.67 -21.75
C ASP A 215 3.91 3.47 -22.29
N GLU A 216 3.87 2.34 -21.58
CA GLU A 216 4.58 1.10 -21.92
C GLU A 216 3.54 -0.01 -22.22
N GLU A 217 3.62 -1.17 -21.59
CA GLU A 217 2.65 -2.25 -21.78
C GLU A 217 1.28 -1.91 -21.13
N GLY A 218 1.32 -1.41 -19.88
CA GLY A 218 0.18 -0.83 -19.17
C GLY A 218 -1.05 -1.72 -18.95
N ASP A 219 -0.95 -3.03 -19.15
CA ASP A 219 -2.10 -3.92 -19.07
C ASP A 219 -2.58 -4.15 -17.62
N LEU A 220 -1.65 -4.30 -16.68
CA LEU A 220 -1.95 -4.36 -15.24
C LEU A 220 -2.45 -3.01 -14.71
N TYR A 221 -1.94 -1.90 -15.24
CA TYR A 221 -2.47 -0.56 -14.95
C TYR A 221 -3.96 -0.46 -15.30
N ARG A 222 -4.33 -0.83 -16.53
CA ARG A 222 -5.73 -0.78 -16.98
C ARG A 222 -6.61 -1.73 -16.17
N ASN A 223 -6.10 -2.92 -15.84
CA ASN A 223 -6.80 -3.87 -14.98
C ASN A 223 -7.05 -3.29 -13.58
N MET A 224 -6.03 -2.69 -12.97
CA MET A 224 -6.12 -2.04 -11.67
C MET A 224 -7.18 -0.92 -11.66
N MET A 225 -7.21 -0.08 -12.71
CA MET A 225 -8.25 0.95 -12.83
C MET A 225 -9.66 0.36 -12.95
N ASN A 226 -9.85 -0.75 -13.67
CA ASN A 226 -11.13 -1.45 -13.73
C ASN A 226 -11.55 -2.02 -12.36
N VAL A 227 -10.61 -2.52 -11.56
CA VAL A 227 -10.89 -2.98 -10.19
C VAL A 227 -11.31 -1.81 -9.30
N ILE A 228 -10.61 -0.68 -9.38
CA ILE A 228 -10.97 0.54 -8.65
C ILE A 228 -12.37 1.01 -9.03
N GLU A 229 -12.70 1.05 -10.32
CA GLU A 229 -14.03 1.42 -10.80
C GLU A 229 -15.11 0.48 -10.24
N SER A 230 -14.86 -0.83 -10.23
CA SER A 230 -15.78 -1.82 -9.64
C SER A 230 -16.01 -1.65 -8.13
N ALA A 231 -15.11 -0.94 -7.45
CA ALA A 231 -15.18 -0.61 -6.03
C ALA A 231 -15.70 0.83 -5.77
N GLY A 232 -16.17 1.52 -6.80
CA GLY A 232 -16.75 2.87 -6.71
C GLY A 232 -15.86 4.01 -7.23
N GLY A 233 -14.74 3.71 -7.89
CA GLY A 233 -13.95 4.68 -8.66
C GLY A 233 -13.10 5.65 -7.84
N SER A 234 -13.12 5.56 -6.51
CA SER A 234 -12.35 6.42 -5.61
C SER A 234 -11.64 5.60 -4.54
N VAL A 235 -10.41 6.00 -4.22
CA VAL A 235 -9.55 5.32 -3.23
C VAL A 235 -8.79 6.33 -2.37
N ARG A 236 -8.39 5.91 -1.17
CA ARG A 236 -7.57 6.70 -0.24
C ARG A 236 -6.12 6.80 -0.71
N GLY A 237 -5.56 5.74 -1.28
CA GLY A 237 -4.15 5.70 -1.67
C GLY A 237 -3.69 4.37 -2.26
N MET A 238 -2.43 4.36 -2.67
CA MET A 238 -1.76 3.23 -3.31
C MET A 238 -0.73 2.60 -2.36
N LEU A 239 -0.71 1.27 -2.34
CA LEU A 239 0.30 0.44 -1.69
C LEU A 239 1.13 -0.23 -2.79
N TRP A 240 2.38 0.20 -2.94
CA TRP A 240 3.26 -0.23 -4.03
C TRP A 240 4.44 -1.04 -3.50
N TYR A 241 4.65 -2.24 -4.03
CA TYR A 241 5.90 -2.97 -3.79
C TYR A 241 6.33 -3.75 -5.04
N GLN A 242 7.27 -3.15 -5.77
CA GLN A 242 7.80 -3.65 -7.03
C GLN A 242 9.22 -3.12 -7.24
N GLY A 243 9.97 -3.80 -8.09
CA GLY A 243 11.24 -3.33 -8.64
C GLY A 243 12.21 -4.46 -8.95
N CYS A 244 12.00 -5.66 -8.38
CA CYS A 244 12.97 -6.74 -8.55
C CYS A 244 13.10 -7.20 -10.02
N SER A 245 12.03 -7.07 -10.81
CA SER A 245 12.04 -7.40 -12.25
C SER A 245 12.60 -6.27 -13.13
N ASP A 246 13.01 -5.15 -12.55
CA ASP A 246 13.60 -3.99 -13.25
C ASP A 246 15.06 -3.76 -12.83
N CYS A 247 15.69 -4.75 -12.18
CA CYS A 247 17.08 -4.67 -11.71
C CYS A 247 18.12 -5.01 -12.79
N ASP A 248 17.75 -5.08 -14.07
CA ASP A 248 18.69 -5.17 -15.21
C ASP A 248 19.23 -3.79 -15.61
N GLU A 249 20.33 -3.76 -16.39
CA GLU A 249 21.02 -2.52 -16.75
C GLU A 249 20.10 -1.48 -17.43
N GLY A 250 19.22 -1.93 -18.33
CA GLY A 250 18.34 -1.07 -19.12
C GLY A 250 17.20 -0.47 -18.29
N ASN A 251 16.52 -1.30 -17.51
CA ASN A 251 15.36 -0.88 -16.73
C ASN A 251 15.74 -0.12 -15.46
N ALA A 252 16.82 -0.51 -14.77
CA ALA A 252 17.19 0.07 -13.49
C ALA A 252 17.53 1.56 -13.61
N ALA A 253 18.20 1.95 -14.70
CA ALA A 253 18.60 3.35 -14.93
C ALA A 253 17.41 4.30 -15.13
N SER A 254 16.31 3.80 -15.72
CA SER A 254 15.11 4.60 -16.04
C SER A 254 13.99 4.47 -15.00
N TYR A 255 14.16 3.64 -13.97
CA TYR A 255 13.11 3.29 -13.01
C TYR A 255 12.47 4.51 -12.33
N LEU A 256 13.29 5.48 -11.87
CA LEU A 256 12.79 6.68 -11.18
C LEU A 256 11.83 7.48 -12.07
N ASP A 257 12.23 7.75 -13.31
CA ASP A 257 11.42 8.56 -14.21
C ASP A 257 10.13 7.85 -14.62
N ARG A 258 10.20 6.53 -14.89
CA ARG A 258 9.02 5.71 -15.18
C ARG A 258 8.06 5.65 -13.98
N PHE A 259 8.58 5.46 -12.77
CA PHE A 259 7.77 5.47 -11.55
C PHE A 259 7.10 6.84 -11.31
N CYS A 260 7.84 7.94 -11.50
CA CYS A 260 7.28 9.28 -11.37
C CYS A 260 6.12 9.52 -12.35
N ARG A 261 6.27 9.14 -13.61
CA ARG A 261 5.20 9.23 -14.61
C ARG A 261 3.99 8.38 -14.24
N MET A 262 4.21 7.12 -13.83
CA MET A 262 3.14 6.24 -13.37
C MET A 262 2.36 6.84 -12.18
N ALA A 263 3.06 7.43 -11.21
CA ALA A 263 2.43 8.10 -10.07
C ALA A 263 1.59 9.32 -10.50
N GLU A 264 2.05 10.08 -11.49
CA GLU A 264 1.30 11.20 -12.09
C GLU A 264 0.03 10.71 -12.81
N TYR A 265 0.12 9.58 -13.54
CA TYR A 265 -1.05 8.97 -14.16
C TYR A 265 -2.10 8.55 -13.14
N TRP A 266 -1.71 7.89 -12.04
CA TRP A 266 -2.65 7.56 -10.96
C TRP A 266 -3.34 8.80 -10.38
N ARG A 267 -2.59 9.88 -10.15
CA ARG A 267 -3.15 11.14 -9.64
C ARG A 267 -4.13 11.80 -10.60
N SER A 268 -3.84 11.71 -11.90
CA SER A 268 -4.71 12.24 -12.96
C SER A 268 -6.01 11.45 -13.06
N GLU A 269 -5.92 10.13 -13.26
CA GLU A 269 -7.08 9.26 -13.45
C GLU A 269 -8.00 9.24 -12.22
N LEU A 270 -7.41 9.19 -11.02
CA LEU A 270 -8.17 9.17 -9.77
C LEU A 270 -8.56 10.57 -9.29
N CYS A 271 -8.32 11.61 -10.11
CA CYS A 271 -8.64 13.01 -9.83
C CYS A 271 -8.13 13.49 -8.46
N ASN A 272 -6.99 12.97 -8.00
CA ASN A 272 -6.40 13.26 -6.71
C ASN A 272 -4.92 13.64 -6.86
N LYS A 273 -4.65 14.94 -7.00
CA LYS A 273 -3.29 15.49 -7.15
C LYS A 273 -2.34 15.16 -5.99
N LYS A 274 -2.89 14.80 -4.84
CA LYS A 274 -2.15 14.45 -3.62
C LYS A 274 -2.40 13.01 -3.19
N LEU A 275 -2.73 12.12 -4.15
CA LEU A 275 -2.92 10.70 -3.87
C LEU A 275 -1.69 10.16 -3.13
N PRO A 276 -1.87 9.66 -1.88
CA PRO A 276 -0.82 9.02 -1.12
C PRO A 276 -0.35 7.74 -1.79
N ILE A 277 0.97 7.56 -1.86
CA ILE A 277 1.62 6.34 -2.33
C ILE A 277 2.59 5.88 -1.25
N LEU A 278 2.32 4.72 -0.66
CA LEU A 278 3.21 4.08 0.30
C LEU A 278 3.97 2.97 -0.45
N THR A 279 5.28 3.13 -0.54
CA THR A 279 6.18 2.21 -1.25
C THR A 279 7.19 1.55 -0.31
N VAL A 280 7.75 0.43 -0.74
CA VAL A 280 8.78 -0.32 -0.01
C VAL A 280 10.07 -0.30 -0.83
N GLN A 281 11.18 0.12 -0.21
CA GLN A 281 12.49 -0.02 -0.83
C GLN A 281 12.86 -1.51 -0.88
N LEU A 282 13.38 -2.02 -2.01
CA LEU A 282 13.62 -3.45 -2.21
C LEU A 282 14.45 -4.09 -1.09
N ASN A 283 14.08 -5.31 -0.72
CA ASN A 283 14.83 -6.13 0.22
C ASN A 283 16.06 -6.73 -0.51
N ARG A 284 16.88 -7.48 0.21
CA ARG A 284 17.97 -8.29 -0.32
C ARG A 284 17.46 -9.41 -1.22
N ASN A 285 18.28 -9.77 -2.20
CA ASN A 285 18.15 -10.95 -3.03
C ASN A 285 19.32 -11.87 -2.75
N ALA A 286 19.10 -12.88 -1.91
CA ALA A 286 20.07 -13.88 -1.50
C ALA A 286 20.25 -15.02 -2.54
N GLY A 287 19.67 -14.86 -3.74
CA GLY A 287 19.95 -15.73 -4.87
C GLY A 287 21.31 -15.43 -5.50
N TYR A 288 21.62 -16.11 -6.59
CA TYR A 288 22.74 -15.73 -7.45
C TYR A 288 22.36 -14.45 -8.20
N ALA A 289 22.68 -13.29 -7.63
CA ALA A 289 22.69 -12.06 -8.38
C ALA A 289 23.75 -12.17 -9.49
N GLU A 290 23.45 -11.65 -10.68
CA GLU A 290 24.29 -11.71 -11.89
C GLU A 290 25.57 -10.86 -11.76
N GLY A 291 26.44 -11.21 -10.81
CA GLY A 291 27.70 -10.49 -10.56
C GLY A 291 27.51 -9.01 -10.23
N GLU A 292 28.49 -8.19 -10.63
CA GLU A 292 28.48 -6.74 -10.42
C GLU A 292 27.30 -6.05 -11.10
N GLU A 293 26.90 -6.50 -12.29
CA GLU A 293 25.80 -5.88 -13.03
C GLU A 293 24.48 -5.94 -12.24
N GLY A 294 24.16 -7.11 -11.69
CA GLY A 294 23.00 -7.29 -10.81
C GLY A 294 23.07 -6.46 -9.54
N ASN A 295 24.27 -6.27 -8.95
CA ASN A 295 24.47 -5.39 -7.81
C ASN A 295 24.17 -3.92 -8.16
N HIS A 296 24.68 -3.44 -9.29
CA HIS A 296 24.42 -2.07 -9.75
C HIS A 296 22.94 -1.84 -10.07
N GLY A 297 22.27 -2.80 -10.70
CA GLY A 297 20.84 -2.71 -10.98
C GLY A 297 19.99 -2.64 -9.70
N TRP A 298 20.29 -3.48 -8.71
CA TRP A 298 19.60 -3.45 -7.42
C TRP A 298 19.82 -2.12 -6.68
N GLY A 299 21.07 -1.62 -6.69
CA GLY A 299 21.43 -0.33 -6.11
C GLY A 299 20.68 0.83 -6.74
N LYS A 300 20.65 0.89 -8.08
CA LYS A 300 19.91 1.90 -8.85
C LYS A 300 18.41 1.90 -8.52
N VAL A 301 17.77 0.72 -8.48
CA VAL A 301 16.32 0.63 -8.18
C VAL A 301 16.02 1.03 -6.72
N ARG A 302 16.83 0.58 -5.74
CA ARG A 302 16.66 1.01 -4.35
C ARG A 302 16.82 2.52 -4.19
N ASP A 303 17.80 3.11 -4.86
CA ASP A 303 17.99 4.56 -4.83
C ASP A 303 16.86 5.30 -5.53
N ALA A 304 16.37 4.80 -6.66
CA ALA A 304 15.19 5.33 -7.33
C ALA A 304 13.95 5.34 -6.41
N GLN A 305 13.72 4.27 -5.64
CA GLN A 305 12.62 4.21 -4.67
C GLN A 305 12.79 5.23 -3.53
N ARG A 306 14.02 5.46 -3.07
CA ARG A 306 14.36 6.50 -2.08
C ARG A 306 14.10 7.89 -2.66
N MET A 307 14.62 8.16 -3.85
CA MET A 307 14.52 9.45 -4.53
C MET A 307 13.08 9.79 -4.93
N ALA A 308 12.25 8.79 -5.27
CA ALA A 308 10.84 9.01 -5.56
C ALA A 308 10.11 9.66 -4.38
N ALA A 309 10.38 9.22 -3.15
CA ALA A 309 9.82 9.83 -1.93
C ALA A 309 10.35 11.23 -1.64
N MET A 310 11.51 11.62 -2.20
CA MET A 310 12.07 12.96 -2.07
C MET A 310 11.59 13.91 -3.16
N LYS A 311 11.32 13.38 -4.37
CA LYS A 311 10.92 14.15 -5.56
C LYS A 311 9.41 14.39 -5.62
N LEU A 312 8.60 13.47 -5.09
CA LEU A 312 7.13 13.53 -5.18
C LEU A 312 6.52 13.83 -3.81
N ASP A 313 5.62 14.83 -3.75
CA ASP A 313 4.76 15.05 -2.57
C ASP A 313 3.92 13.79 -2.29
N GLN A 314 3.54 13.53 -1.05
CA GLN A 314 2.69 12.38 -0.65
C GLN A 314 3.19 10.99 -1.10
N VAL A 315 4.49 10.82 -1.33
CA VAL A 315 5.11 9.51 -1.53
C VAL A 315 5.98 9.18 -0.33
N TYR A 316 5.77 8.01 0.26
CA TYR A 316 6.48 7.57 1.46
C TYR A 316 7.12 6.23 1.17
N VAL A 317 8.40 6.10 1.53
CA VAL A 317 9.14 4.85 1.37
C VAL A 317 9.47 4.26 2.74
N VAL A 318 9.24 2.96 2.91
CA VAL A 318 9.72 2.21 4.07
C VAL A 318 10.86 1.28 3.65
N PRO A 319 11.90 1.13 4.47
CA PRO A 319 12.98 0.22 4.16
C PRO A 319 12.57 -1.22 4.47
N SER A 320 13.19 -2.18 3.76
CA SER A 320 12.97 -3.60 3.98
C SER A 320 14.23 -4.45 4.13
N LEU A 321 15.43 -3.85 4.14
CA LEU A 321 16.69 -4.60 4.17
C LEU A 321 16.86 -5.56 5.36
N ASP A 322 16.30 -5.19 6.51
CA ASP A 322 16.29 -6.00 7.74
C ASP A 322 15.12 -7.00 7.80
N SER A 323 14.19 -6.94 6.84
CA SER A 323 13.07 -7.87 6.80
C SER A 323 13.59 -9.29 6.49
N PRO A 324 13.22 -10.31 7.28
CA PRO A 324 13.59 -11.70 7.00
C PRO A 324 12.96 -12.22 5.71
N LEU A 325 13.66 -13.11 5.01
CA LEU A 325 13.19 -13.76 3.79
C LEU A 325 12.67 -15.19 4.09
N SER A 326 11.71 -15.67 3.31
CA SER A 326 11.27 -17.08 3.34
C SER A 326 11.86 -17.94 2.22
N ASP A 327 12.45 -17.29 1.21
CA ASP A 327 13.27 -17.91 0.17
C ASP A 327 14.41 -16.95 -0.20
N ILE A 328 14.92 -17.02 -1.43
CA ILE A 328 16.03 -16.18 -1.88
C ILE A 328 15.65 -14.70 -2.10
N ILE A 329 14.37 -14.34 -2.22
CA ILE A 329 13.95 -12.99 -2.65
C ILE A 329 12.64 -12.49 -2.02
N HIS A 330 11.79 -13.39 -1.52
CA HIS A 330 10.49 -13.05 -0.94
C HIS A 330 10.58 -12.89 0.58
N ASN A 331 9.93 -11.83 1.10
CA ASN A 331 9.79 -11.60 2.53
C ASN A 331 9.07 -12.78 3.20
N SER A 332 9.53 -13.16 4.39
CA SER A 332 8.83 -14.14 5.21
C SER A 332 7.55 -13.54 5.82
N PRO A 333 6.64 -14.36 6.35
CA PRO A 333 5.47 -13.87 7.08
C PRO A 333 5.82 -12.92 8.23
N ALA A 334 6.90 -13.19 8.98
CA ALA A 334 7.39 -12.28 10.03
C ALA A 334 7.89 -10.94 9.46
N GLY A 335 8.56 -10.98 8.30
CA GLY A 335 8.98 -9.78 7.58
C GLY A 335 7.80 -8.97 7.08
N ASN A 336 6.76 -9.64 6.58
CA ASN A 336 5.52 -9.00 6.14
C ASN A 336 4.77 -8.29 7.29
N LEU A 337 4.73 -8.87 8.49
CA LEU A 337 4.18 -8.17 9.67
C LEU A 337 4.96 -6.89 9.98
N LEU A 338 6.29 -6.95 9.95
CA LEU A 338 7.16 -5.80 10.18
C LEU A 338 6.96 -4.70 9.12
N LEU A 339 6.89 -5.07 7.84
CA LEU A 339 6.63 -4.14 6.74
C LEU A 339 5.22 -3.54 6.81
N GLY A 340 4.21 -4.36 7.11
CA GLY A 340 2.83 -3.90 7.29
C GLY A 340 2.73 -2.83 8.38
N GLY A 341 3.41 -3.05 9.51
CA GLY A 341 3.43 -2.07 10.60
C GLY A 341 4.18 -0.78 10.26
N ARG A 342 5.28 -0.86 9.49
CA ARG A 342 5.98 0.33 8.98
C ARG A 342 5.10 1.15 8.04
N LEU A 343 4.44 0.49 7.10
CA LEU A 343 3.51 1.14 6.17
C LEU A 343 2.35 1.79 6.93
N ALA A 344 1.81 1.12 7.96
CA ALA A 344 0.72 1.66 8.77
C ALA A 344 1.16 2.93 9.52
N LYS A 345 2.34 2.92 10.13
CA LYS A 345 2.92 4.12 10.78
C LYS A 345 3.08 5.27 9.78
N MET A 346 3.57 5.00 8.57
CA MET A 346 3.66 6.04 7.52
C MET A 346 2.29 6.60 7.13
N ALA A 347 1.28 5.74 6.96
CA ALA A 347 -0.09 6.19 6.67
C ALA A 347 -0.65 7.05 7.81
N VAL A 348 -0.46 6.62 9.06
CA VAL A 348 -1.07 7.23 10.24
C VAL A 348 -0.64 8.69 10.46
N ALA A 349 0.63 9.10 10.28
CA ALA A 349 0.90 10.55 10.20
C ALA A 349 0.79 11.13 8.81
N GLY A 350 1.35 10.48 7.80
CA GLY A 350 1.50 11.08 6.48
C GLY A 350 0.14 11.40 5.84
N VAL A 351 -0.85 10.54 6.11
CA VAL A 351 -2.18 10.60 5.48
C VAL A 351 -3.26 11.00 6.48
N TYR A 352 -3.21 10.49 7.72
CA TYR A 352 -4.24 10.77 8.73
C TYR A 352 -3.84 11.86 9.75
N GLY A 353 -2.66 12.47 9.61
CA GLY A 353 -2.26 13.64 10.41
C GLY A 353 -2.08 13.37 11.91
N LYS A 354 -1.91 12.10 12.32
CA LYS A 354 -1.56 11.75 13.70
C LYS A 354 -0.06 11.96 13.95
N ALA A 355 0.35 12.08 15.21
CA ALA A 355 1.77 12.17 15.55
C ALA A 355 2.43 10.79 15.41
N VAL A 356 3.04 10.48 14.25
CA VAL A 356 4.11 9.48 13.94
C VAL A 356 4.12 9.22 12.41
N PRO A 357 5.17 9.58 11.63
CA PRO A 357 6.52 9.18 11.99
C PRO A 357 7.68 10.14 11.63
N PRO A 358 8.83 9.95 12.30
CA PRO A 358 10.13 10.19 11.69
C PRO A 358 10.34 9.18 10.55
N ARG A 359 10.82 9.67 9.41
CA ARG A 359 11.13 8.83 8.23
C ARG A 359 12.36 7.95 8.52
N ALA A 360 12.61 6.95 7.67
CA ALA A 360 13.85 6.19 7.76
C ALA A 360 15.06 7.11 7.50
N PRO A 361 16.21 6.93 8.17
CA PRO A 361 17.39 7.75 7.91
C PRO A 361 17.74 7.79 6.43
N ASN A 362 17.89 8.99 5.90
CA ASN A 362 18.16 9.23 4.49
C ASN A 362 19.45 10.03 4.36
N ILE A 363 20.34 9.62 3.46
CA ILE A 363 21.54 10.41 3.18
C ILE A 363 21.16 11.77 2.60
N ILE A 364 21.70 12.84 3.18
CA ILE A 364 21.51 14.22 2.73
C ILE A 364 22.78 14.86 2.19
N LYS A 365 23.96 14.36 2.60
CA LYS A 365 25.25 14.90 2.19
C LYS A 365 26.35 13.84 2.23
N ALA A 366 27.28 13.92 1.28
CA ALA A 366 28.57 13.24 1.29
C ALA A 366 29.66 14.24 0.90
N GLU A 367 30.71 14.40 1.71
CA GLU A 367 31.79 15.33 1.44
C GLU A 367 33.15 14.80 1.87
N VAL A 368 34.21 15.26 1.22
CA VAL A 368 35.58 15.00 1.65
C VAL A 368 35.83 15.73 2.97
N GLY A 369 36.32 15.00 3.96
CA GLY A 369 36.72 15.52 5.26
C GLY A 369 38.14 15.09 5.63
N ARG A 370 38.51 15.40 6.87
CA ARG A 370 39.74 14.90 7.50
C ARG A 370 39.40 14.28 8.85
N SER A 371 40.01 13.12 9.12
CA SER A 371 39.88 12.46 10.42
C SER A 371 40.37 13.36 11.54
N LEU A 372 39.50 13.59 12.53
CA LEU A 372 39.80 14.40 13.72
C LEU A 372 40.97 13.85 14.55
N ARG A 373 41.31 12.56 14.41
CA ARG A 373 42.38 11.90 15.20
C ARG A 373 43.70 11.75 14.47
N GLU A 374 43.68 11.64 13.15
CA GLU A 374 44.87 11.26 12.36
C GLU A 374 45.16 12.19 11.18
N GLY A 375 44.30 13.17 10.89
CA GLY A 375 44.47 14.09 9.76
C GLY A 375 44.38 13.43 8.37
N LYS A 376 44.11 12.12 8.32
CA LYS A 376 43.90 11.36 7.08
C LYS A 376 42.63 11.81 6.37
N LEU A 377 42.63 11.75 5.05
CA LEU A 377 41.45 12.01 4.22
C LEU A 377 40.33 11.02 4.59
N THR A 378 39.11 11.53 4.70
CA THR A 378 37.91 10.75 4.97
C THR A 378 36.77 11.21 4.07
N VAL A 379 35.70 10.43 4.00
CA VAL A 379 34.41 10.91 3.47
C VAL A 379 33.43 10.97 4.64
N LEU A 380 32.83 12.13 4.86
CA LEU A 380 31.80 12.35 5.85
C LEU A 380 30.43 12.23 5.20
N LEU A 381 29.62 11.30 5.70
CA LEU A 381 28.22 11.15 5.33
C LEU A 381 27.34 11.77 6.42
N GLU A 382 26.35 12.55 6.00
CA GLU A 382 25.32 13.10 6.89
C GLU A 382 23.95 12.56 6.51
N PHE A 383 23.19 12.17 7.53
CA PHE A 383 21.85 11.61 7.39
C PHE A 383 20.80 12.56 7.98
N GLY A 384 19.73 12.79 7.20
CA GLY A 384 18.49 13.38 7.67
C GLY A 384 17.57 12.32 8.27
N ASP A 385 16.44 12.77 8.83
CA ASP A 385 15.38 11.91 9.37
C ASP A 385 15.81 10.96 10.50
N VAL A 386 16.90 11.25 11.21
CA VAL A 386 17.36 10.46 12.37
C VAL A 386 16.61 10.89 13.64
N ALA A 387 15.68 10.06 14.11
CA ALA A 387 14.86 10.37 15.28
C ALA A 387 15.67 10.27 16.59
N GLY A 388 16.32 9.13 16.81
CA GLY A 388 17.22 8.86 17.91
C GLY A 388 18.65 9.18 17.52
N GLU A 389 19.46 8.14 17.31
CA GLU A 389 20.83 8.19 16.80
C GLU A 389 21.10 6.97 15.90
N LEU A 390 22.09 7.08 15.02
CA LEU A 390 22.53 5.95 14.20
C LEU A 390 23.24 4.90 15.06
N PHE A 391 22.90 3.64 14.83
CA PHE A 391 23.43 2.50 15.55
C PHE A 391 23.67 1.31 14.61
N ALA A 392 24.75 0.57 14.82
CA ALA A 392 25.10 -0.60 14.01
C ALA A 392 25.37 -1.82 14.89
N VAL A 393 24.94 -3.00 14.43
CA VAL A 393 25.12 -4.28 15.11
C VAL A 393 26.12 -5.14 14.35
N GLY A 394 27.10 -5.71 15.05
CA GLY A 394 28.07 -6.66 14.48
C GLY A 394 29.37 -6.03 13.97
N PRO A 395 30.34 -6.84 13.50
CA PRO A 395 31.52 -6.30 12.84
C PRO A 395 31.08 -5.56 11.57
N GLY A 396 31.65 -4.37 11.33
CA GLY A 396 31.30 -3.55 10.17
C GLY A 396 31.69 -4.25 8.87
N GLU A 397 30.74 -4.98 8.28
CA GLU A 397 30.85 -5.51 6.91
C GLU A 397 30.97 -4.33 5.92
N ARG A 398 31.24 -4.66 4.64
CA ARG A 398 31.23 -3.68 3.54
C ARG A 398 29.81 -3.15 3.34
N ILE A 399 29.47 -2.10 4.08
CA ILE A 399 28.19 -1.38 3.97
C ILE A 399 28.28 -0.31 2.90
N PHE A 400 29.46 0.34 2.82
CA PHE A 400 29.73 1.45 1.93
C PHE A 400 30.79 1.06 0.91
N SER A 401 30.61 1.54 -0.32
CA SER A 401 31.60 1.47 -1.39
C SER A 401 31.74 2.85 -2.02
N ILE A 402 32.93 3.17 -2.48
CA ILE A 402 33.23 4.42 -3.19
C ILE A 402 33.63 4.07 -4.61
N HIS A 403 33.13 4.83 -5.57
CA HIS A 403 33.52 4.73 -6.97
C HIS A 403 34.06 6.08 -7.42
N ASP A 404 35.25 6.08 -8.02
CA ASP A 404 35.84 7.24 -8.68
C ASP A 404 36.46 6.85 -10.03
N GLU A 405 37.22 7.73 -10.69
CA GLU A 405 37.78 7.46 -12.03
C GLU A 405 38.79 6.30 -12.07
N ALA A 406 39.29 5.84 -10.93
CA ALA A 406 40.16 4.66 -10.84
C ALA A 406 39.39 3.35 -10.58
N GLY A 407 38.06 3.40 -10.47
CA GLY A 407 37.18 2.25 -10.30
C GLY A 407 36.54 2.15 -8.92
N VAL A 408 35.85 1.03 -8.68
CA VAL A 408 35.16 0.76 -7.42
C VAL A 408 36.14 0.30 -6.35
N GLU A 409 36.10 0.95 -5.20
CA GLU A 409 36.90 0.63 -4.01
C GLU A 409 35.96 0.34 -2.83
N GLY A 410 36.17 -0.78 -2.16
CA GLY A 410 35.43 -1.11 -0.93
C GLY A 410 35.91 -0.25 0.24
N VAL A 411 35.00 0.25 1.07
CA VAL A 411 35.38 0.99 2.28
C VAL A 411 35.80 0.01 3.37
N ALA A 412 37.11 -0.02 3.68
CA ALA A 412 37.69 -0.96 4.64
C ALA A 412 37.36 -0.63 6.11
N GLN A 413 37.15 0.64 6.43
CA GLN A 413 36.82 1.10 7.79
C GLN A 413 35.86 2.28 7.74
N TRP A 414 34.84 2.23 8.59
CA TRP A 414 33.88 3.31 8.80
C TRP A 414 33.49 3.36 10.27
N ARG A 415 32.98 4.51 10.73
CA ARG A 415 32.47 4.68 12.10
C ARG A 415 31.37 5.71 12.18
N ILE A 416 30.45 5.53 13.11
CA ILE A 416 29.47 6.55 13.49
C ILE A 416 30.19 7.58 14.38
N LEU A 417 30.18 8.85 13.98
CA LEU A 417 30.86 9.94 14.70
C LEU A 417 29.96 10.65 15.71
N ASP A 418 28.68 10.76 15.38
CA ASP A 418 27.66 11.53 16.10
C ASP A 418 26.28 10.96 15.77
N LYS A 419 25.23 11.56 16.33
CA LYS A 419 23.82 11.20 16.14
C LYS A 419 23.47 10.81 14.70
N ASN A 420 23.92 11.58 13.71
CA ASN A 420 23.51 11.44 12.31
C ASN A 420 24.66 11.42 11.29
N LYS A 421 25.90 11.17 11.75
CA LYS A 421 27.10 11.26 10.90
C LYS A 421 27.90 9.97 10.89
N VAL A 422 28.31 9.55 9.69
CA VAL A 422 29.17 8.40 9.46
C VAL A 422 30.43 8.86 8.74
N GLU A 423 31.59 8.49 9.26
CA GLU A 423 32.88 8.75 8.63
C GLU A 423 33.42 7.48 7.98
N LEU A 424 33.84 7.60 6.73
CA LEU A 424 34.47 6.55 5.93
C LEU A 424 35.96 6.85 5.82
N ALA A 425 36.81 5.88 6.15
CA ALA A 425 38.25 5.99 5.92
C ALA A 425 38.55 5.84 4.43
N LEU A 426 39.33 6.77 3.87
CA LEU A 426 39.81 6.66 2.49
C LEU A 426 41.13 5.88 2.44
N PRO A 427 41.24 4.82 1.64
CA PRO A 427 42.50 4.10 1.45
C PRO A 427 43.50 4.89 0.59
N ARG A 428 42.98 5.79 -0.27
CA ARG A 428 43.75 6.66 -1.18
C ARG A 428 43.01 7.96 -1.45
N THR A 429 43.71 8.92 -2.04
CA THR A 429 43.08 10.14 -2.59
C THR A 429 42.11 9.77 -3.71
N LEU A 430 40.97 10.45 -3.75
CA LEU A 430 39.96 10.29 -4.80
C LEU A 430 40.48 10.86 -6.13
N GLN A 431 40.16 10.18 -7.24
CA GLN A 431 40.53 10.58 -8.59
C GLN A 431 39.31 11.11 -9.34
N GLY A 432 39.35 12.39 -9.70
CA GLY A 432 38.28 13.03 -10.46
C GLY A 432 36.92 12.98 -9.75
N ALA A 433 35.85 12.77 -10.52
CA ALA A 433 34.50 12.66 -9.95
C ALA A 433 34.36 11.37 -9.13
N ALA A 434 33.81 11.49 -7.92
CA ALA A 434 33.63 10.37 -7.02
C ALA A 434 32.21 10.33 -6.44
N CYS A 435 31.71 9.11 -6.20
CA CYS A 435 30.42 8.88 -5.56
C CYS A 435 30.52 7.77 -4.51
N VAL A 436 29.53 7.76 -3.60
CA VAL A 436 29.40 6.78 -2.54
C VAL A 436 28.09 6.01 -2.69
N HIS A 437 28.15 4.73 -2.36
CA HIS A 437 27.04 3.79 -2.32
C HIS A 437 26.87 3.26 -0.90
N GLY A 438 25.63 3.00 -0.49
CA GLY A 438 25.29 2.39 0.80
C GLY A 438 24.28 1.27 0.60
N TYR A 439 24.64 0.04 0.99
CA TYR A 439 23.82 -1.18 0.79
C TYR A 439 23.34 -1.37 -0.66
N TYR A 440 24.19 -1.10 -1.65
CA TYR A 440 23.78 -1.17 -3.06
C TYR A 440 23.72 -2.59 -3.62
N GLU A 441 24.56 -3.50 -3.13
CA GLU A 441 24.64 -4.87 -3.61
C GLU A 441 23.26 -5.56 -3.52
N ALA A 442 23.01 -6.54 -4.38
CA ALA A 442 21.75 -7.28 -4.37
C ALA A 442 21.55 -8.00 -3.02
N ASN A 443 22.63 -8.55 -2.44
CA ASN A 443 22.64 -9.19 -1.13
C ASN A 443 23.65 -8.52 -0.18
N PRO A 444 23.38 -7.29 0.27
CA PRO A 444 24.30 -6.59 1.17
C PRO A 444 24.16 -7.16 2.58
N SER A 445 24.96 -6.65 3.52
CA SER A 445 24.89 -7.05 4.94
C SER A 445 23.46 -7.11 5.49
N ALA A 446 23.14 -8.19 6.20
CA ALA A 446 21.86 -8.37 6.88
C ALA A 446 21.76 -7.55 8.18
N PHE A 447 22.81 -6.81 8.55
CA PHE A 447 22.87 -5.96 9.74
C PHE A 447 22.92 -4.48 9.34
N PRO A 448 21.79 -3.88 8.92
CA PRO A 448 21.79 -2.49 8.50
C PRO A 448 22.04 -1.53 9.67
N ILE A 449 22.56 -0.34 9.38
CA ILE A 449 22.59 0.79 10.32
C ILE A 449 21.14 1.19 10.60
N LEU A 450 20.77 1.20 11.88
CA LEU A 450 19.45 1.50 12.39
C LEU A 450 19.41 2.90 13.00
N ASP A 451 18.24 3.51 13.02
CA ASP A 451 17.92 4.61 13.91
C ASP A 451 17.36 4.08 15.24
N THR A 452 17.95 4.44 16.37
CA THR A 452 17.49 3.99 17.70
C THR A 452 16.12 4.55 18.10
N GLY A 453 15.64 5.62 17.45
CA GLY A 453 14.32 6.20 17.73
C GLY A 453 13.18 5.46 17.04
N THR A 454 13.35 5.11 15.77
CA THR A 454 12.33 4.40 14.98
C THR A 454 12.55 2.90 14.87
N TYR A 455 13.77 2.42 15.13
CA TYR A 455 14.26 1.09 14.81
C TYR A 455 14.08 0.71 13.34
N MET A 456 14.03 1.71 12.46
CA MET A 456 14.10 1.50 11.01
C MET A 456 15.55 1.56 10.55
N PRO A 457 15.97 0.69 9.62
CA PRO A 457 17.25 0.84 8.95
C PRO A 457 17.28 2.11 8.10
N MET A 458 18.47 2.65 7.87
CA MET A 458 18.68 3.67 6.85
C MET A 458 18.25 3.17 5.46
N LEU A 459 17.81 4.09 4.61
CA LEU A 459 17.53 3.78 3.21
C LEU A 459 18.85 3.53 2.47
N ALA A 460 18.90 2.47 1.67
CA ALA A 460 19.99 2.24 0.74
C ALA A 460 20.04 3.37 -0.29
N PHE A 461 21.25 3.68 -0.75
CA PHE A 461 21.48 4.73 -1.74
C PHE A 461 22.59 4.34 -2.71
N TYR A 462 22.56 4.92 -3.90
CA TYR A 462 23.47 4.60 -4.98
C TYR A 462 23.94 5.84 -5.71
N GLY A 463 25.25 5.99 -5.86
CA GLY A 463 25.83 7.03 -6.70
C GLY A 463 25.69 8.44 -6.13
N VAL A 464 25.67 8.60 -4.81
CA VAL A 464 25.61 9.93 -4.18
C VAL A 464 26.95 10.62 -4.37
N ALA A 465 26.95 11.76 -5.05
CA ALA A 465 28.18 12.51 -5.35
C ALA A 465 28.90 12.95 -4.07
N ILE A 466 30.22 12.74 -4.02
CA ILE A 466 31.08 13.21 -2.94
C ILE A 466 31.54 14.62 -3.27
N GLN A 467 31.13 15.60 -2.47
CA GLN A 467 31.56 16.99 -2.60
C GLN A 467 33.04 17.10 -2.20
N GLN A 468 33.87 17.60 -3.10
CA GLN A 468 35.27 17.92 -2.79
C GLN A 468 35.33 19.38 -2.33
N GLU A 469 36.20 19.72 -1.37
CA GLU A 469 36.44 21.11 -1.01
C GLU A 469 36.84 21.88 -2.28
N ASP A 470 36.10 22.95 -2.60
CA ASP A 470 36.50 23.90 -3.64
C ASP A 470 37.90 24.38 -3.30
N LYS A 471 38.88 23.96 -4.11
CA LYS A 471 40.14 24.68 -4.19
C LYS A 471 39.80 26.00 -4.86
N GLY A 472 39.44 27.01 -4.05
CA GLY A 472 39.43 28.38 -4.52
C GLY A 472 40.78 28.65 -5.17
N GLU A 473 40.77 28.86 -6.48
CA GLU A 473 41.94 29.24 -7.29
C GLU A 473 42.49 30.60 -6.86
#